data_AF-A0A1Y2K0D0-F1
#
_entry.id   AF-A0A1Y2K0D0-F1
#
_cell.length_a   1.000
_cell.length_b   1.000
_cell.length_c   1.000
_cell.angle_alpha   90.00
_cell.angle_beta   90.00
_cell.angle_gamma   90.00
#
_symmetry.space_group_name_H-M   'P 1'
#
loop_
_entity.id
_entity.type
_entity.pdbx_description
1 polymer ?
#
loop_
_entity_poly.entity_id
_entity_poly.type
_entity_poly.pdbx_seq_one_letter_code
_entity_poly.pdbx_strand_id
1 'polypeptide(L)'
;MAALSSAGADLSELGLPECSIYFTDVRIGPSACAPAIHADQWDWSVGFYPGMEPGTGRRAIAATFEAAREAFEAAWSELRLTVPEAAFAEWRRDRDWRAAMAAKRARGEKRDSEIRSRLEKAGQDLRVL
;
A
#
# COMPACT_ATOMS: atom_id res chain seq x y z
N MET A 1 -6.48 -23.37 -1.83
CA MET A 1 -5.60 -22.43 -1.10
C MET A 1 -4.92 -21.56 -2.13
N ALA A 2 -5.16 -20.25 -2.15
CA ALA A 2 -4.33 -19.35 -2.95
C ALA A 2 -2.99 -19.15 -2.21
N ALA A 3 -1.88 -19.35 -2.91
CA ALA A 3 -0.54 -19.16 -2.35
C ALA A 3 -0.23 -17.66 -2.23
N LEU A 4 0.52 -17.30 -1.18
CA LEU A 4 1.08 -15.97 -1.05
C LEU A 4 2.26 -15.83 -2.00
N SER A 5 2.29 -14.75 -2.79
CA SER A 5 3.40 -14.45 -3.70
C SER A 5 4.12 -13.20 -3.23
N SER A 6 5.45 -13.29 -3.07
CA SER A 6 6.30 -12.12 -2.89
C SER A 6 6.61 -11.51 -4.26
N ALA A 7 6.24 -10.25 -4.50
CA ALA A 7 6.73 -9.51 -5.66
C ALA A 7 7.77 -8.50 -5.17
N GLY A 8 9.04 -8.72 -5.54
CA GLY A 8 10.09 -7.71 -5.39
C GLY A 8 9.91 -6.68 -6.50
N ALA A 9 9.43 -5.49 -6.16
CA ALA A 9 9.47 -4.38 -7.09
C ALA A 9 10.93 -3.94 -7.25
N ASP A 10 11.41 -3.89 -8.49
CA ASP A 10 12.72 -3.34 -8.88
C ASP A 10 12.77 -1.83 -8.55
N LEU A 11 13.14 -1.53 -7.30
CA LEU A 11 13.54 -0.19 -6.84
C LEU A 11 15.01 -0.26 -6.41
N SER A 12 15.84 -0.69 -7.35
CA SER A 12 17.28 -0.96 -7.22
C SER A 12 18.13 0.28 -6.86
N GLU A 13 17.55 1.47 -6.75
CA GLU A 13 18.28 2.72 -6.45
C GLU A 13 18.39 3.07 -4.95
N LEU A 14 17.66 2.38 -4.06
CA LEU A 14 17.66 2.69 -2.61
C LEU A 14 18.20 1.57 -1.71
N GLY A 15 18.70 0.47 -2.28
CA GLY A 15 19.44 -0.56 -1.53
C GLY A 15 18.65 -1.31 -0.46
N LEU A 16 17.32 -1.17 -0.40
CA LEU A 16 16.45 -1.92 0.52
C LEU A 16 15.41 -2.71 -0.28
N PRO A 17 15.35 -4.05 -0.14
CA PRO A 17 14.34 -4.85 -0.81
C PRO A 17 12.95 -4.59 -0.19
N GLU A 18 12.09 -3.86 -0.89
CA GLU A 18 10.68 -3.74 -0.52
C GLU A 18 9.97 -5.08 -0.79
N CYS A 19 9.92 -5.97 0.21
CA CYS A 19 9.22 -7.24 0.05
C CYS A 19 7.70 -7.06 0.13
N SER A 20 7.01 -6.90 -0.99
CA SER A 20 5.54 -6.83 -0.97
C SER A 20 4.93 -8.23 -1.04
N ILE A 21 4.11 -8.60 -0.05
CA ILE A 21 3.38 -9.87 -0.03
C ILE A 21 1.97 -9.68 -0.59
N TYR A 22 1.62 -10.52 -1.55
CA TYR A 22 0.31 -10.53 -2.21
C TYR A 22 -0.44 -11.80 -1.89
N PHE A 23 -1.73 -11.65 -1.59
CA PHE A 23 -2.70 -12.72 -1.65
C PHE A 23 -3.53 -12.53 -2.90
N THR A 24 -3.40 -13.45 -3.86
CA THR A 24 -3.92 -13.27 -5.23
C THR A 24 -3.39 -11.96 -5.83
N ASP A 25 -4.22 -10.94 -6.03
CA ASP A 25 -3.81 -9.64 -6.56
C ASP A 25 -3.86 -8.51 -5.52
N VAL A 26 -4.20 -8.82 -4.25
CA VAL A 26 -4.30 -7.86 -3.15
C VAL A 26 -3.01 -7.81 -2.35
N ARG A 27 -2.46 -6.60 -2.17
CA ARG A 27 -1.29 -6.38 -1.31
C ARG A 27 -1.74 -6.39 0.14
N ILE A 28 -1.34 -7.41 0.89
CA ILE A 28 -1.81 -7.66 2.27
C ILE A 28 -0.81 -7.23 3.34
N GLY A 29 0.28 -6.57 2.96
CA GLY A 29 1.22 -5.97 3.91
C GLY A 29 2.48 -5.42 3.21
N PRO A 30 3.10 -4.36 3.77
CA PRO A 30 4.48 -4.04 3.46
C PRO A 30 5.46 -4.96 4.20
N SER A 31 6.43 -5.49 3.44
CA SER A 31 7.77 -5.95 3.86
C SER A 31 7.85 -6.72 5.16
N ALA A 32 7.45 -8.00 5.14
CA ALA A 32 7.84 -9.01 6.13
C ALA A 32 9.37 -9.29 6.19
N CYS A 33 10.17 -8.46 5.53
CA CYS A 33 11.57 -8.75 5.22
C CYS A 33 12.47 -7.52 5.28
N ALA A 34 12.03 -6.44 5.94
CA ALA A 34 12.92 -5.32 6.22
C ALA A 34 13.57 -5.56 7.59
N PRO A 35 14.90 -5.49 7.73
CA PRO A 35 15.51 -5.44 9.05
C PRO A 35 14.95 -4.21 9.78
N ALA A 36 14.58 -4.39 11.04
CA ALA A 36 14.23 -3.27 11.91
C ALA A 36 15.36 -2.24 11.85
N ILE A 37 15.00 -0.95 11.89
CA ILE A 37 15.92 0.20 11.73
C ILE A 37 17.12 0.11 12.70
N HIS A 38 16.98 -0.67 13.78
CA HIS A 38 18.06 -1.03 14.71
C HIS A 38 18.00 -2.53 15.10
N ALA A 39 19.06 -3.27 14.72
CA ALA A 39 19.45 -4.62 15.17
C ALA A 39 18.55 -5.81 14.74
N ASP A 40 19.18 -6.81 14.11
CA ASP A 40 18.90 -8.28 14.07
C ASP A 40 17.46 -8.79 14.15
N GLN A 41 16.47 -7.95 13.87
CA GLN A 41 15.06 -8.19 14.07
C GLN A 41 14.31 -7.88 12.79
N TRP A 42 13.23 -8.61 12.57
CA TRP A 42 12.44 -8.60 11.36
C TRP A 42 11.05 -8.09 11.70
N ASP A 43 10.68 -6.91 11.18
CA ASP A 43 9.33 -6.37 11.32
C ASP A 43 8.42 -7.09 10.31
N TRP A 44 7.19 -7.39 10.74
CA TRP A 44 6.14 -7.88 9.85
C TRP A 44 4.83 -7.18 10.18
N SER A 45 4.05 -6.92 9.15
CA SER A 45 2.71 -6.37 9.27
C SER A 45 1.76 -7.00 8.27
N VAL A 46 0.52 -7.23 8.69
CA VAL A 46 -0.54 -7.79 7.86
C VAL A 46 -1.81 -6.95 7.96
N GLY A 47 -2.40 -6.65 6.82
CA GLY A 47 -3.56 -5.80 6.65
C GLY A 47 -3.44 -4.96 5.38
N PHE A 48 -4.58 -4.46 4.91
CA PHE A 48 -4.64 -3.63 3.71
C PHE A 48 -5.66 -2.50 3.87
N TYR A 49 -5.43 -1.41 3.16
CA TYR A 49 -6.31 -0.25 3.15
C TYR A 49 -6.39 0.31 1.72
N PRO A 50 -7.57 0.73 1.24
CA PRO A 50 -8.88 0.69 1.91
C PRO A 50 -9.51 -0.72 1.95
N GLY A 51 -10.60 -0.89 2.70
CA GLY A 51 -11.34 -2.16 2.84
C GLY A 51 -11.24 -2.80 4.24
N MET A 52 -10.20 -2.50 5.02
CA MET A 52 -10.15 -2.86 6.44
C MET A 52 -10.21 -1.60 7.31
N GLU A 53 -10.86 -1.72 8.47
CA GLU A 53 -10.88 -0.65 9.48
C GLU A 53 -9.45 -0.36 9.96
N PRO A 54 -9.02 0.91 10.01
CA PRO A 54 -7.72 1.30 10.56
C PRO A 54 -7.47 0.67 11.93
N GLY A 55 -6.29 0.07 12.12
CA GLY A 55 -5.92 -0.61 13.36
C GLY A 55 -6.35 -2.07 13.48
N THR A 56 -7.11 -2.61 12.51
CA THR A 56 -7.44 -4.06 12.45
C THR A 56 -6.26 -4.88 11.90
N GLY A 57 -5.31 -4.23 11.24
CA GLY A 57 -4.05 -4.85 10.86
C GLY A 57 -3.24 -5.27 12.07
N ARG A 58 -2.44 -6.34 11.92
CA ARG A 58 -1.51 -6.80 12.96
C ARG A 58 -0.10 -6.45 12.56
N ARG A 59 0.74 -6.13 13.54
CA ARG A 59 2.16 -5.86 13.36
C ARG A 59 2.94 -6.40 14.55
N ALA A 60 4.08 -7.02 14.30
CA ALA A 60 5.03 -7.37 15.35
C ALA A 60 6.45 -7.46 14.80
N ILE A 61 7.40 -7.77 15.69
CA ILE A 61 8.81 -7.99 15.38
C ILE A 61 9.18 -9.43 15.74
N ALA A 62 10.11 -10.03 14.99
CA ALA A 62 10.65 -11.35 15.27
C ALA A 62 12.18 -11.35 15.20
N ALA A 63 12.82 -12.27 15.92
CA ALA A 63 14.29 -12.37 15.95
C ALA A 63 14.88 -12.93 14.65
N THR A 64 14.08 -13.61 13.82
CA THR A 64 14.54 -14.18 12.55
C THR A 64 13.52 -13.93 11.44
N PHE A 65 14.00 -13.96 10.21
CA PHE A 65 13.17 -13.88 9.01
C PHE A 65 12.09 -14.98 8.98
N GLU A 66 12.49 -16.21 9.29
CA GLU A 66 11.58 -17.36 9.26
C GLU A 66 10.47 -17.22 10.31
N ALA A 67 10.82 -16.77 11.52
CA ALA A 67 9.83 -16.49 12.57
C ALA A 67 8.89 -15.34 12.18
N ALA A 68 9.39 -14.29 11.52
CA ALA A 68 8.55 -13.22 10.99
C ALA A 68 7.59 -13.73 9.91
N ARG A 69 8.08 -14.59 8.99
CA ARG A 69 7.27 -15.19 7.93
C ARG A 69 6.18 -16.10 8.51
N GLU A 70 6.50 -16.98 9.43
CA GLU A 70 5.53 -17.87 10.08
C GLU A 70 4.47 -17.08 10.84
N ALA A 71 4.88 -16.07 11.61
CA ALA A 71 3.97 -15.21 12.35
C ALA A 71 3.04 -14.42 11.39
N PHE A 72 3.57 -13.94 10.27
CA PHE A 72 2.79 -13.30 9.22
C PHE A 72 1.77 -14.26 8.61
N GLU A 73 2.17 -15.47 8.22
CA GLU A 73 1.29 -16.46 7.59
C GLU A 73 0.17 -16.92 8.52
N ALA A 74 0.48 -17.11 9.81
CA ALA A 74 -0.49 -17.40 10.86
C ALA A 74 -1.47 -16.23 11.03
N ALA A 75 -0.96 -15.02 11.19
CA ALA A 75 -1.78 -13.82 11.35
C ALA A 75 -2.68 -13.57 10.13
N TRP A 76 -2.18 -13.80 8.90
CA TRP A 76 -2.98 -13.72 7.68
C TRP A 76 -4.06 -14.81 7.63
N SER A 77 -3.73 -16.03 8.04
CA SER A 77 -4.67 -17.15 8.02
C SER A 77 -5.86 -16.94 8.96
N GLU A 78 -5.65 -16.28 10.10
CA GLU A 78 -6.72 -15.87 11.00
C GLU A 78 -7.49 -14.67 10.43
N LEU A 79 -6.78 -13.63 9.99
CA LEU A 79 -7.37 -12.39 9.52
C LEU A 79 -8.24 -12.60 8.28
N ARG A 80 -7.83 -13.43 7.33
CA ARG A 80 -8.60 -13.66 6.10
C ARG A 80 -9.99 -14.26 6.35
N LEU A 81 -10.22 -14.89 7.50
CA LEU A 81 -11.52 -15.48 7.85
C LEU A 81 -12.51 -14.42 8.30
N THR A 82 -12.03 -13.26 8.76
CA THR A 82 -12.87 -12.16 9.26
C THR A 82 -13.08 -11.08 8.21
N VAL A 83 -12.23 -11.03 7.17
CA VAL A 83 -12.29 -10.03 6.11
C VAL A 83 -13.33 -10.44 5.04
N PRO A 84 -14.36 -9.63 4.79
CA PRO A 84 -15.36 -9.94 3.76
C PRO A 84 -14.80 -9.72 2.34
N GLU A 85 -15.32 -10.44 1.35
CA GLU A 85 -14.95 -10.27 -0.08
C GLU A 85 -15.07 -8.80 -0.55
N ALA A 86 -16.04 -8.07 -0.01
CA ALA A 86 -16.24 -6.64 -0.32
C ALA A 86 -15.01 -5.77 0.01
N ALA A 87 -14.27 -6.10 1.07
CA ALA A 87 -13.05 -5.40 1.44
C ALA A 87 -11.96 -5.57 0.36
N PHE A 88 -11.80 -6.79 -0.16
CA PHE A 88 -10.86 -7.06 -1.25
C PHE A 88 -11.28 -6.33 -2.55
N ALA A 89 -12.57 -6.27 -2.84
CA ALA A 89 -13.08 -5.53 -3.99
C ALA A 89 -12.86 -4.02 -3.87
N GLU A 90 -13.02 -3.45 -2.67
CA GLU A 90 -12.74 -2.04 -2.40
C GLU A 90 -11.26 -1.71 -2.61
N TRP A 91 -10.37 -2.54 -2.07
CA TRP A 91 -8.94 -2.40 -2.28
C TRP A 91 -8.57 -2.42 -3.77
N ARG A 92 -9.14 -3.36 -4.55
CA ARG A 92 -8.90 -3.45 -6.00
C ARG A 92 -9.34 -2.18 -6.73
N ARG A 93 -10.51 -1.64 -6.40
CA ARG A 93 -11.02 -0.39 -7.00
C ARG A 93 -10.10 0.79 -6.69
N ASP A 94 -9.63 0.91 -5.45
CA ASP A 94 -8.71 1.98 -5.06
C ASP A 94 -7.33 1.82 -5.75
N ARG A 95 -6.78 0.60 -5.85
CA ARG A 95 -5.57 0.33 -6.64
C ARG A 95 -5.72 0.82 -8.07
N ASP A 96 -6.80 0.42 -8.74
CA ASP A 96 -7.03 0.75 -10.15
C ASP A 96 -7.27 2.26 -10.33
N TRP A 97 -7.95 2.91 -9.38
CA TRP A 97 -8.10 4.36 -9.36
C TRP A 97 -6.76 5.09 -9.18
N ARG A 98 -5.90 4.64 -8.25
CA ARG A 98 -4.57 5.21 -8.03
C ARG A 98 -3.69 5.06 -9.28
N ALA A 99 -3.73 3.90 -9.93
CA ALA A 99 -3.03 3.67 -11.20
C ALA A 99 -3.53 4.61 -12.31
N ALA A 100 -4.85 4.79 -12.44
CA ALA A 100 -5.42 5.73 -13.39
C ALA A 100 -4.99 7.18 -13.11
N MET A 101 -4.96 7.60 -11.84
CA MET A 101 -4.49 8.93 -11.45
C MET A 101 -2.99 9.13 -11.70
N ALA A 102 -2.17 8.11 -11.45
CA ALA A 102 -0.74 8.14 -11.77
C ALA A 102 -0.51 8.27 -13.29
N ALA A 103 -1.25 7.51 -14.10
CA ALA A 103 -1.20 7.61 -15.56
C ALA A 103 -1.61 9.01 -16.06
N LYS A 104 -2.66 9.62 -15.49
CA LYS A 104 -3.02 11.01 -15.79
C LYS A 104 -1.88 11.98 -15.49
N ARG A 105 -1.26 11.86 -14.31
CA ARG A 105 -0.10 12.70 -13.93
C ARG A 105 1.10 12.49 -14.85
N ALA A 106 1.40 11.26 -15.24
CA ALA A 106 2.50 10.95 -16.14
C ALA A 106 2.31 11.58 -17.53
N ARG A 107 1.06 11.74 -17.99
CA ARG A 107 0.74 12.47 -19.22
C ARG A 107 0.76 14.00 -19.06
N GLY A 108 1.02 14.52 -17.86
CA GLY A 108 1.00 15.96 -17.59
C GLY A 108 -0.40 16.57 -17.46
N GLU A 109 -1.45 15.76 -17.38
CA GLU A 109 -2.82 16.22 -17.16
C GLU A 109 -2.97 16.71 -15.71
N LYS A 110 -3.18 18.01 -15.50
CA LYS A 110 -3.48 18.57 -14.17
C LYS A 110 -4.87 18.17 -13.71
N ARG A 111 -5.03 17.96 -12.41
CA ARG A 111 -6.35 17.77 -11.77
C ARG A 111 -7.22 19.00 -12.01
N ASP A 112 -8.50 18.79 -12.33
CA ASP A 112 -9.47 19.87 -12.61
C ASP A 112 -9.58 20.92 -11.47
N SER A 113 -9.32 20.50 -10.22
CA SER A 113 -9.28 21.39 -9.05
C SER A 113 -8.15 22.43 -9.12
N GLU A 114 -7.01 22.08 -9.73
CA GLU A 114 -5.89 23.01 -9.91
C GLU A 114 -6.12 23.98 -11.06
N ILE A 115 -6.86 23.55 -12.09
CA ILE A 115 -7.28 24.41 -13.20
C ILE A 115 -8.25 25.47 -12.67
N ARG A 116 -9.22 25.07 -11.85
CA ARG A 116 -10.18 25.99 -11.21
C ARG A 116 -9.50 27.03 -10.32
N SER A 117 -8.60 26.59 -9.43
CA SER A 117 -7.87 27.50 -8.53
C SER A 117 -7.01 28.53 -9.28
N ARG A 118 -6.42 28.14 -10.42
CA ARG A 118 -5.66 29.08 -11.26
C ARG A 118 -6.56 30.10 -11.97
N LEU A 119 -7.73 29.69 -12.44
CA LEU A 119 -8.69 30.59 -13.08
C LEU A 119 -9.27 31.61 -12.08
N GLU A 120 -9.56 31.19 -10.85
CA GLU A 120 -10.04 32.07 -9.78
C GLU A 120 -8.99 33.12 -9.39
N LYS A 121 -7.72 32.70 -9.26
CA LYS A 121 -6.62 33.61 -8.94
C LYS A 121 -6.34 34.63 -10.05
N ALA A 122 -6.35 34.19 -11.32
CA ALA A 122 -6.17 35.08 -12.47
C ALA A 122 -7.34 36.08 -12.63
N GLY A 123 -8.56 35.67 -12.26
CA GLY A 123 -9.72 36.57 -12.23
C GLY A 123 -9.71 37.59 -11.09
N GLN A 124 -9.05 37.28 -9.97
CA GLN A 124 -8.84 38.24 -8.87
C GLN A 124 -7.78 39.29 -9.23
N ASP A 125 -6.68 38.89 -9.87
CA ASP A 125 -5.61 39.83 -10.25
C ASP A 125 -6.08 40.86 -11.31
N LEU A 126 -7.03 40.48 -12.19
CA LEU A 126 -7.59 41.38 -13.21
C LEU A 126 -8.65 42.36 -12.67
N ARG A 127 -9.11 42.21 -11.42
CA ARG A 127 -10.11 43.09 -10.78
C ARG A 127 -9.48 44.19 -9.91
N VAL A 128 -8.17 44.21 -9.77
CA VAL A 128 -7.42 45.17 -8.93
C VAL A 128 -6.63 46.18 -9.78
N LEU A 129 -6.89 46.22 -11.09
CA LEU A 129 -6.43 47.27 -12.02
C LEU A 129 -7.63 48.07 -12.54
#